data_AF-W8F0R5-F1
#
_entry.id   AF-W8F0R5-F1
#
_cell.length_a   1.000
_cell.length_b   1.000
_cell.length_c   1.000
_cell.angle_alpha   90.00
_cell.angle_beta   90.00
_cell.angle_gamma   90.00
#
_symmetry.space_group_name_H-M   'P 1'
#
loop_
_entity.id
_entity.type
_entity.pdbx_description
1 polymer ?
#
loop_
_entity_poly.entity_id
_entity_poly.type
_entity_poly.pdbx_seq_one_letter_code
_entity_poly.pdbx_strand_id
1 'polypeptide(L)' 'MIKTNTTTNAARRETTVTATDTKGNYLTHETWVGTGKRVASALEQQVRRSAEQLQRRENIAAATSATEARHLAARL' A
#
# COMPACT_ATOMS: atom_id res chain seq x y z
N MET A 1 0.97 10.02 2.65
CA MET A 1 -0.50 9.87 2.85
C MET A 1 -0.97 8.87 1.82
N ILE A 2 -1.75 7.85 2.21
CA ILE A 2 -2.17 6.78 1.31
C ILE A 2 -3.58 7.07 0.79
N LYS A 3 -3.76 6.98 -0.53
CA LYS A 3 -5.05 7.10 -1.20
C LYS A 3 -5.56 5.70 -1.56
N THR A 4 -6.80 5.41 -1.22
CA THR A 4 -7.49 4.17 -1.54
C THR A 4 -8.58 4.43 -2.56
N ASN A 5 -8.70 3.54 -3.56
CA ASN A 5 -9.78 3.55 -4.52
C ASN A 5 -10.50 2.19 -4.50
N THR A 6 -11.82 2.22 -4.53
CA THR A 6 -12.66 1.02 -4.42
C THR A 6 -13.44 0.83 -5.70
N THR A 7 -13.32 -0.34 -6.30
CA THR A 7 -14.08 -0.74 -7.49
C THR A 7 -14.86 -2.01 -7.19
N THR A 8 -16.13 -2.05 -7.57
CA THR A 8 -16.99 -3.22 -7.35
C THR A 8 -17.43 -3.79 -8.69
N ASN A 9 -17.18 -5.07 -8.91
CA ASN A 9 -17.72 -5.83 -10.03
C ASN A 9 -19.04 -6.49 -9.60
N ALA A 10 -20.16 -5.98 -10.10
CA ALA A 10 -21.49 -6.50 -9.75
C ALA A 10 -21.75 -7.91 -10.29
N ALA A 11 -21.25 -8.24 -11.48
CA ALA A 11 -21.47 -9.55 -12.11
C ALA A 11 -20.77 -10.68 -11.34
N ARG A 12 -19.54 -10.42 -10.88
CA ARG A 12 -18.74 -11.38 -10.09
C ARG A 12 -18.92 -11.25 -8.58
N ARG A 13 -19.66 -10.23 -8.13
CA ARG A 13 -19.81 -9.84 -6.72
C ARG A 13 -18.47 -9.66 -6.01
N GLU A 14 -17.53 -9.01 -6.69
CA GLU A 14 -16.18 -8.78 -6.18
C GLU A 14 -16.00 -7.30 -5.84
N THR A 15 -15.35 -7.01 -4.72
CA THR A 15 -14.91 -5.67 -4.36
C THR A 15 -13.40 -5.66 -4.35
N THR A 16 -12.80 -4.80 -5.16
CA THR A 16 -11.36 -4.58 -5.22
C THR A 16 -11.04 -3.22 -4.62
N VAL A 17 -10.07 -3.17 -3.71
CA VAL A 17 -9.52 -1.90 -3.22
C VAL A 17 -8.06 -1.82 -3.62
N THR A 18 -7.67 -0.70 -4.22
CA THR A 18 -6.30 -0.39 -4.60
C THR A 18 -5.77 0.75 -3.76
N ALA A 19 -4.56 0.62 -3.21
CA ALA A 19 -3.85 1.66 -2.50
C ALA A 19 -2.72 2.25 -3.35
N THR A 20 -2.65 3.57 -3.36
CA THR A 20 -1.62 4.37 -4.04
C THR A 20 -1.03 5.40 -3.08
N ASP A 21 0.23 5.75 -3.27
CA ASP A 21 0.83 6.89 -2.57
C ASP A 21 0.37 8.23 -3.17
N THR A 22 0.59 9.32 -2.45
CA THR A 22 0.45 10.71 -2.91
C THR A 22 1.09 11.01 -4.25
N LYS A 23 2.17 10.32 -4.62
CA LYS A 23 2.86 10.44 -5.92
C LYS A 23 2.19 9.67 -7.05
N GLY A 24 1.13 8.91 -6.78
CA GLY A 24 0.46 8.03 -7.74
C GLY A 24 1.10 6.64 -7.88
N ASN A 25 2.14 6.34 -7.10
CA ASN A 25 2.78 5.02 -7.12
C ASN A 25 1.83 3.97 -6.55
N TYR A 26 1.70 2.86 -7.28
CA TYR A 26 0.97 1.68 -6.82
C TYR A 26 1.69 1.05 -5.63
N LEU A 27 0.94 0.75 -4.57
CA LEU A 27 1.47 0.06 -3.38
C LEU A 27 0.94 -1.37 -3.31
N THR A 28 -0.38 -1.54 -3.26
CA THR A 28 -1.02 -2.85 -3.13
C THR A 28 -2.48 -2.81 -3.56
N HIS A 29 -3.05 -3.95 -3.91
CA HIS A 29 -4.49 -4.12 -4.10
C HIS A 29 -4.93 -5.45 -3.51
N GLU A 30 -6.20 -5.53 -3.15
CA GLU A 30 -6.80 -6.77 -2.70
C GLU A 30 -8.26 -6.85 -3.18
N THR A 31 -8.70 -8.05 -3.52
CA THR A 31 -10.05 -8.32 -4.04
C THR A 31 -10.75 -9.35 -3.17
N TRP A 32 -11.90 -9.00 -2.62
CA TRP A 32 -12.75 -9.90 -1.84
C TRP A 32 -14.05 -10.22 -2.57
N VAL A 33 -14.51 -11.46 -2.40
CA VAL A 33 -15.85 -11.87 -2.82
C VAL A 33 -16.86 -11.39 -1.77
N GLY A 34 -17.85 -10.64 -2.22
CA GLY A 34 -18.83 -9.96 -1.39
C GLY A 34 -19.15 -8.58 -1.94
N THR A 35 -20.43 -8.23 -1.93
CA THR A 35 -20.91 -6.88 -2.25
C THR A 35 -21.47 -6.25 -0.98
N GLY A 36 -21.17 -4.97 -0.76
CA GLY A 36 -21.74 -4.19 0.33
C GLY A 36 -20.76 -3.29 1.05
N LYS A 37 -21.30 -2.25 1.71
CA LYS A 37 -20.52 -1.20 2.38
C LYS A 37 -19.61 -1.73 3.49
N ARG A 38 -20.05 -2.76 4.22
CA ARG A 38 -19.25 -3.39 5.30
C ARG A 38 -18.00 -4.07 4.75
N VAL A 39 -18.14 -4.84 3.67
CA VAL A 39 -17.03 -5.52 2.98
C VAL A 39 -16.06 -4.48 2.44
N ALA A 40 -16.56 -3.46 1.74
CA ALA A 40 -15.72 -2.38 1.20
C ALA A 40 -14.93 -1.64 2.29
N SER A 41 -15.57 -1.31 3.42
CA SER A 41 -14.91 -0.57 4.51
C SER A 41 -13.84 -1.41 5.21
N ALA A 42 -14.14 -2.69 5.47
CA ALA A 42 -13.18 -3.61 6.09
C ALA A 42 -11.97 -3.85 5.18
N LEU A 43 -12.23 -4.08 3.89
CA LEU A 43 -11.20 -4.26 2.86
C LEU A 43 -10.35 -2.99 2.72
N GLU A 44 -10.96 -1.80 2.73
CA GLU A 44 -10.24 -0.54 2.65
C GLU A 44 -9.29 -0.33 3.84
N GLN A 45 -9.74 -0.63 5.07
CA GLN A 45 -8.90 -0.56 6.25
C GLN A 45 -7.74 -1.57 6.19
N GLN A 46 -7.99 -2.76 5.69
CA GLN A 46 -6.95 -3.77 5.51
C GLN A 46 -5.90 -3.33 4.49
N VAL A 47 -6.32 -2.97 3.28
CA VAL A 47 -5.42 -2.51 2.21
C VAL A 47 -4.63 -1.28 2.66
N ARG A 48 -5.26 -0.33 3.37
CA ARG A 48 -4.55 0.83 3.95
C ARG A 48 -3.46 0.41 4.92
N ARG A 49 -3.75 -0.48 5.88
CA ARG A 49 -2.73 -0.97 6.84
C ARG A 49 -1.58 -1.69 6.15
N SER A 50 -1.87 -2.55 5.17
CA SER A 50 -0.86 -3.25 4.38
C SER A 50 0.03 -2.27 3.60
N ALA A 51 -0.58 -1.25 2.99
CA ALA A 51 0.14 -0.20 2.26
C ALA A 51 1.02 0.65 3.19
N GLU A 52 0.55 1.00 4.38
CA GLU A 52 1.35 1.73 5.39
C GLU A 52 2.54 0.91 5.86
N GLN A 53 2.35 -0.39 6.07
CA GLN A 53 3.44 -1.28 6.48
C GLN A 53 4.50 -1.41 5.38
N LEU A 54 4.08 -1.54 4.12
CA LEU A 54 4.99 -1.58 2.98
C LEU A 54 5.79 -0.28 2.86
N GLN A 55 5.11 0.87 2.89
CA GLN A 55 5.76 2.18 2.81
C GLN A 55 6.77 2.40 3.95
N ARG A 56 6.46 1.95 5.17
CA ARG A 56 7.41 1.99 6.29
C ARG A 56 8.64 1.13 6.03
N ARG A 57 8.47 -0.09 5.50
CA ARG A 57 9.59 -0.98 5.17
C ARG A 57 10.48 -0.40 4.08
N GLU A 58 9.90 0.17 3.04
CA GLU A 58 10.65 0.85 1.97
C GLU A 58 11.45 2.03 2.52
N ASN A 59 10.84 2.86 3.38
CA ASN A 59 11.53 3.99 4.00
C ASN A 59 12.70 3.54 4.89
N ILE A 60 12.54 2.45 5.65
CA ILE A 60 13.63 1.89 6.47
C ILE A 60 14.76 1.38 5.57
N ALA A 61 14.44 0.62 4.52
CA ALA A 61 15.44 0.10 3.57
C ALA A 61 16.23 1.24 2.91
N ALA A 62 15.55 2.31 2.47
CA ALA A 62 16.19 3.48 1.89
C ALA A 62 17.09 4.22 2.90
N ALA A 63 16.65 4.37 4.15
CA ALA A 63 17.45 5.02 5.20
C ALA A 63 18.71 4.22 5.56
N THR A 64 18.60 2.89 5.64
CA THR A 64 19.75 2.00 5.88
C THR A 64 20.76 2.10 4.75
N SER A 65 20.30 1.99 3.50
CA SER A 65 21.18 2.12 2.32
C SER A 65 21.91 3.47 2.26
N ALA A 66 21.21 4.59 2.56
CA ALA A 66 21.83 5.91 2.62
C ALA A 66 22.86 6.06 3.77
N THR A 67 22.70 5.27 4.84
CA THR A 67 23.63 5.26 5.98
C THR A 67 24.86 4.45 5.63
N GLU A 68 24.69 3.28 5.01
CA GLU A 68 25.79 2.45 4.49
C GLU A 68 26.62 3.20 3.44
N ALA A 69 25.97 3.93 2.51
CA ALA A 69 26.66 4.76 1.53
C ALA A 69 27.52 5.86 2.17
N ARG A 70 27.01 6.51 3.23
CA ARG A 70 27.78 7.51 4.00
C ARG A 70 28.97 6.89 4.73
N HIS A 71 28.80 5.72 5.33
CA HIS A 71 29.90 5.01 5.99
C HIS A 71 30.99 4.55 5.02
N LEU A 72 30.62 4.15 3.80
CA LEU A 72 31.58 3.83 2.75
C LEU A 72 32.35 5.07 2.29
N ALA A 73 31.65 6.18 2.03
CA ALA A 73 32.28 7.43 1.60
C ALA A 73 33.25 8.01 2.66
N ALA A 74 32.96 7.82 3.95
CA ALA A 74 33.84 8.27 5.04
C ALA A 74 35.12 7.41 5.22
N ARG A 75 35.20 6.25 4.57
CA ARG A 75 36.36 5.33 4.62
C ARG A 75 37.29 5.47 3.42
N LEU A 76 36.85 6.19 2.38
CA LEU A 76 37.64 6.53 1.20
C LEU A 76 38.33 7.88 1.41
#